data_AF-A0A6N6WND4-F1
#
_entry.id   AF-A0A6N6WND4-F1
#
_cell.length_a   1.000
_cell.length_b   1.000
_cell.length_c   1.000
_cell.angle_alpha   90.00
_cell.angle_beta   90.00
_cell.angle_gamma   90.00
#
_symmetry.space_group_name_H-M   'P 1'
#
loop_
_entity.id
_entity.type
_entity.pdbx_description
1 polymer ?
#
loop_
_entity_poly.entity_id
_entity_poly.type
_entity_poly.pdbx_seq_one_letter_code
_entity_poly.pdbx_strand_id
1 'polypeptide(L)'
;MTLNKTDRIVITLGKQIVHGKYVPGSPLPAEAELCEEFATSRNIIREVFRSLMAKRLIEMKRYRGAFVAPRNQWNYLDTDVL
;
A
#
# COMPACT_ATOMS: atom_id res chain seq x y z
N MET A 1 -8.27 15.16 -15.33
CA MET A 1 -8.76 14.37 -14.18
C MET A 1 -7.81 14.63 -13.02
N THR A 2 -8.27 15.32 -11.97
CA THR A 2 -7.42 15.73 -10.85
C THR A 2 -7.02 14.50 -10.06
N LEU A 3 -5.76 14.04 -10.20
CA LEU A 3 -5.27 12.88 -9.47
C LEU A 3 -5.27 13.22 -7.97
N ASN A 4 -6.18 12.60 -7.22
CA ASN A 4 -6.37 12.88 -5.80
C ASN A 4 -5.09 12.53 -5.02
N LYS A 5 -4.81 13.24 -3.91
CA LYS A 5 -3.58 13.01 -3.12
C LYS A 5 -3.46 11.55 -2.68
N THR A 6 -4.59 10.92 -2.37
CA THR A 6 -4.70 9.49 -2.03
C THR A 6 -4.24 8.60 -3.17
N ASP A 7 -4.75 8.78 -4.40
CA ASP A 7 -4.38 7.96 -5.56
C ASP A 7 -2.89 8.01 -5.88
N ARG A 8 -2.27 9.20 -5.76
CA ARG A 8 -0.82 9.35 -5.93
C ARG A 8 -0.04 8.47 -4.96
N ILE A 9 -0.45 8.43 -3.69
CA ILE A 9 0.24 7.63 -2.68
C ILE A 9 -0.01 6.14 -2.91
N VAL A 10 -1.23 5.74 -3.31
CA VAL A 10 -1.54 4.35 -3.68
C VAL A 10 -0.63 3.87 -4.80
N ILE A 11 -0.49 4.64 -5.88
CA ILE A 11 0.35 4.29 -7.02
C ILE A 11 1.82 4.22 -6.60
N THR A 12 2.31 5.22 -5.86
CA THR A 12 3.71 5.25 -5.40
C THR A 12 4.04 4.07 -4.48
N LEU A 13 3.20 3.79 -3.48
CA LEU A 13 3.42 2.71 -2.53
C LEU A 13 3.25 1.33 -3.20
N GLY A 14 2.26 1.19 -4.08
CA GLY A 14 2.08 0.00 -4.91
C GLY A 14 3.31 -0.29 -5.78
N LYS A 15 3.87 0.72 -6.47
CA LYS A 15 5.10 0.57 -7.25
C LYS A 15 6.29 0.16 -6.40
N GLN A 16 6.43 0.69 -5.18
CA GLN A 16 7.49 0.30 -4.26
C GLN A 16 7.37 -1.16 -3.84
N ILE A 17 6.15 -1.64 -3.58
CA ILE A 17 5.88 -3.05 -3.27
C ILE A 17 6.24 -3.94 -4.48
N VAL A 18 5.79 -3.57 -5.68
CA VAL A 18 6.01 -4.35 -6.91
C VAL A 18 7.50 -4.42 -7.29
N HIS A 19 8.22 -3.29 -7.18
CA HIS A 19 9.67 -3.21 -7.40
C HIS A 19 10.48 -3.97 -6.34
N GLY A 20 9.84 -4.44 -5.26
CA GLY A 20 10.51 -5.21 -4.22
C GLY A 20 11.24 -4.36 -3.17
N LYS A 21 10.94 -3.05 -3.06
CA LYS A 21 11.38 -2.26 -1.89
C LYS A 21 10.83 -2.86 -0.60
N TYR A 22 9.60 -3.38 -0.66
CA TYR A 22 9.01 -4.18 0.40
C TYR A 22 8.80 -5.61 -0.11
N VAL A 23 9.41 -6.58 0.56
CA VAL A 23 9.35 -7.97 0.12
C VAL A 23 8.01 -8.60 0.51
N PRO A 24 7.43 -9.49 -0.31
CA PRO A 24 6.21 -10.21 0.07
C PRO A 24 6.37 -10.90 1.42
N GLY A 25 5.42 -10.67 2.33
CA GLY A 25 5.46 -11.16 3.71
C GLY A 25 6.20 -10.26 4.71
N SER A 26 6.86 -9.18 4.27
CA SER A 26 7.45 -8.19 5.20
C SER A 26 6.39 -7.24 5.76
N PRO A 27 6.60 -6.71 6.98
CA PRO A 27 5.79 -5.61 7.47
C PRO A 27 6.01 -4.37 6.59
N LEU A 28 4.95 -3.59 6.45
CA LEU A 28 5.02 -2.22 5.94
C LEU A 28 5.29 -1.25 7.10
N PRO A 29 5.81 -0.05 6.81
CA PRO A 29 5.96 1.01 7.80
C PRO A 29 4.61 1.33 8.45
N ALA A 30 4.66 1.78 9.70
CA ALA A 30 3.43 2.10 10.44
C ALA A 30 2.70 3.29 9.82
N GLU A 31 1.39 3.43 10.09
CA GLU A 31 0.60 4.54 9.55
C GLU A 31 1.21 5.91 9.89
N ALA A 32 1.79 6.04 11.09
CA ALA A 32 2.45 7.26 11.54
C ALA A 32 3.70 7.58 10.71
N GLU A 33 4.54 6.58 10.44
CA GLU A 33 5.76 6.73 9.64
C GLU A 33 5.42 7.12 8.20
N LEU A 34 4.40 6.50 7.61
CA LEU A 34 3.93 6.86 6.26
C LEU A 34 3.28 8.26 6.24
N CYS A 35 2.63 8.69 7.33
CA CYS A 35 2.12 10.07 7.42
C CYS A 35 3.26 11.08 7.37
N GLU A 36 4.38 10.80 8.04
CA GLU A 36 5.57 11.64 8.03
C GLU A 36 6.26 11.59 6.65
N GLU A 37 6.47 10.40 6.09
CA GLU A 37 7.13 10.21 4.77
C GLU A 37 6.36 10.89 3.64
N PHE A 38 5.02 10.80 3.62
CA PHE A 38 4.17 11.39 2.59
C PHE A 38 3.60 12.78 2.96
N ALA A 39 4.04 13.36 4.09
CA ALA A 39 3.54 14.62 4.63
C ALA A 39 1.99 14.72 4.53
N THR A 40 1.31 13.74 5.10
CA THR A 40 -0.14 13.54 4.93
C THR A 40 -0.82 13.16 6.24
N SER A 41 -2.15 13.15 6.25
CA SER A 41 -2.94 12.81 7.43
C SER A 41 -3.17 11.30 7.55
N ARG A 42 -3.37 10.81 8.79
CA ARG A 42 -3.70 9.40 9.07
C ARG A 42 -4.92 8.90 8.31
N ASN A 43 -5.91 9.78 8.09
CA ASN A 43 -7.09 9.41 7.30
C ASN A 43 -6.74 9.06 5.85
N ILE A 44 -5.80 9.79 5.24
CA ILE A 44 -5.35 9.51 3.87
C ILE A 44 -4.58 8.19 3.82
N ILE A 45 -3.68 7.92 4.78
CA ILE A 45 -2.95 6.64 4.83
C ILE A 45 -3.90 5.46 5.04
N ARG A 46 -4.93 5.62 5.86
CA ARG A 46 -5.97 4.59 6.03
C ARG A 46 -6.69 4.27 4.72
N GLU A 47 -7.05 5.28 3.94
CA GLU A 47 -7.68 5.09 2.63
C GLU A 47 -6.71 4.47 1.62
N VAL A 48 -5.43 4.87 1.64
CA VAL A 48 -4.37 4.23 0.83
C VAL A 48 -4.28 2.74 1.16
N PHE A 49 -4.26 2.38 2.44
CA PHE A 49 -4.23 0.99 2.87
C PHE A 49 -5.46 0.21 2.43
N ARG A 50 -6.67 0.81 2.53
CA ARG A 50 -7.90 0.18 1.99
C ARG A 50 -7.77 -0.11 0.50
N SER A 51 -7.30 0.85 -0.29
CA SER A 51 -7.11 0.67 -1.73
C SER A 51 -6.09 -0.42 -2.05
N LEU A 52 -4.96 -0.46 -1.35
CA LEU A 52 -3.95 -1.50 -1.53
C LEU A 52 -4.42 -2.90 -1.09
N MET A 53 -5.24 -2.98 -0.03
CA MET A 53 -5.89 -4.22 0.39
C MET A 53 -6.88 -4.72 -0.66
N ALA A 54 -7.68 -3.82 -1.25
CA ALA A 54 -8.60 -4.17 -2.33
C ALA A 54 -7.87 -4.74 -3.56
N LYS A 55 -6.67 -4.23 -3.86
CA LYS A 55 -5.76 -4.74 -4.91
C LYS A 55 -4.98 -6.01 -4.49
N ARG A 56 -5.16 -6.50 -3.26
CA ARG A 56 -4.44 -7.64 -2.67
C ARG A 56 -2.92 -7.49 -2.68
N LEU A 57 -2.42 -6.25 -2.59
CA LEU A 57 -0.99 -5.97 -2.46
C LEU A 57 -0.52 -6.04 -1.01
N ILE A 58 -1.43 -5.79 -0.08
CA ILE A 58 -1.17 -5.80 1.36
C ILE A 58 -2.25 -6.57 2.10
N GLU A 59 -1.91 -7.10 3.26
CA GLU A 59 -2.80 -7.76 4.20
C GLU A 59 -2.61 -7.16 5.60
N MET A 60 -3.70 -7.02 6.36
CA MET A 60 -3.65 -6.59 7.75
C MET A 60 -3.55 -7.82 8.65
N LYS A 61 -2.45 -7.96 9.38
CA LYS A 61 -2.28 -9.01 10.38
C LYS A 61 -2.65 -8.49 11.76
N ARG A 62 -3.53 -9.23 12.44
CA ARG A 62 -4.00 -8.91 13.80
C ARG A 62 -2.80 -8.73 14.74
N TYR A 63 -2.79 -7.62 15.49
CA TYR A 63 -1.72 -7.21 16.42
C TYR A 63 -0.33 -6.96 15.80
N ARG A 64 -0.17 -7.04 14.47
CA ARG A 64 1.13 -6.85 13.81
C ARG A 64 1.15 -5.72 12.77
N GLY A 65 -0.01 -5.26 12.31
CA GLY A 65 -0.11 -4.15 11.35
C GLY A 65 -0.23 -4.62 9.90
N ALA A 66 0.17 -3.76 8.96
CA ALA A 66 0.10 -4.02 7.53
C ALA A 66 1.32 -4.82 7.06
N PHE A 67 1.11 -5.82 6.22
CA PHE A 67 2.14 -6.65 5.60
C PHE A 67 1.95 -6.69 4.10
N VAL A 68 3.03 -6.83 3.35
CA VAL A 68 2.94 -7.09 1.91
C VAL A 68 2.36 -8.48 1.69
N ALA A 69 1.30 -8.57 0.90
CA ALA A 69 0.68 -9.85 0.55
C ALA A 69 1.65 -10.70 -0.30
N PRO A 70 1.59 -12.04 -0.23
CA PRO A 70 2.39 -12.90 -1.09
C PRO A 70 2.08 -12.63 -2.56
N ARG A 71 3.12 -12.65 -3.42
CA ARG A 71 2.99 -12.37 -4.86
C ARG A 71 1.89 -13.20 -5.54
N ASN A 72 1.70 -14.46 -5.13
CA ASN A 72 0.67 -15.34 -5.70
C ASN A 72 -0.78 -14.88 -5.43
N GLN A 73 -1.00 -13.95 -4.49
CA GLN A 73 -2.30 -13.37 -4.16
C GLN A 73 -2.53 -12.01 -4.81
N TRP A 74 -1.50 -11.40 -5.39
CA TRP A 74 -1.62 -10.11 -6.05
C TRP A 74 -2.62 -10.22 -7.20
N ASN A 75 -3.53 -9.24 -7.29
CA ASN A 75 -4.48 -9.22 -8.38
C ASN A 75 -3.79 -8.71 -9.65
N TYR A 76 -3.15 -9.61 -10.39
CA TYR A 76 -2.43 -9.31 -11.64
C TYR A 76 -3.31 -8.72 -12.77
N LEU A 77 -4.64 -8.73 -12.60
CA LEU A 77 -5.59 -8.10 -13.54
C LEU A 77 -5.73 -6.59 -13.35
N ASP A 78 -5.10 -6.03 -12.32
CA ASP A 78 -5.13 -4.60 -12.05
C ASP A 78 -3.93 -3.92 -12.74
N THR A 79 -4.19 -3.21 -13.84
CA THR A 79 -3.16 -2.58 -14.68
C THR A 79 -2.34 -1.51 -13.94
N ASP A 80 -2.78 -1.01 -12.77
CA ASP A 80 -1.98 -0.10 -11.93
C ASP A 80 -0.81 -0.82 -11.21
N VAL A 81 -0.79 -2.16 -11.22
CA VAL A 81 0.22 -2.99 -10.54
C VAL A 81 1.36 -3.39 -11.49
N LEU A 82 1.21 -3.21 -12.80
CA LEU A 82 2.23 -3.53 -13.82
C LEU A 82 3.14 -2.33 -14.15
#